data_AF-A0A529PBF7-F1
#
_entry.id   AF-A0A529PBF7-F1
#
_cell.length_a   1.000
_cell.length_b   1.000
_cell.length_c   1.000
_cell.angle_alpha   90.00
_cell.angle_beta   90.00
_cell.angle_gamma   90.00
#
_symmetry.space_group_name_H-M   'P 1'
#
loop_
_entity.id
_entity.type
_entity.pdbx_description
1 polymer ?
#
loop_
_entity_poly.entity_id
_entity_poly.type
_entity_poly.pdbx_seq_one_letter_code
_entity_poly.pdbx_strand_id
1 'polypeptide(L)'
;MAITRRAAFAPTRPLITPKGVDLRIRLADAGTRASAFLLDVVIIATTAVLITIVALFGLRGIGFGGLQPLFVVWIILIFLLRNAYFIAF
;
A
#
# COMPACT_ATOMS: atom_id res chain seq x y z
N MET A 1 11.71 -9.42 43.29
CA MET A 1 10.76 -9.46 42.16
C MET A 1 10.75 -8.07 41.53
N ALA A 2 11.57 -7.83 40.50
CA ALA A 2 11.73 -6.52 39.88
C ALA A 2 10.70 -6.35 38.75
N ILE A 3 9.78 -5.41 38.91
CA ILE A 3 8.78 -5.06 37.90
C ILE A 3 9.46 -4.19 36.86
N THR A 4 9.76 -4.75 35.69
CA THR A 4 10.23 -4.01 34.52
C THR A 4 9.09 -3.09 34.05
N ARG A 5 9.14 -1.81 34.43
CA ARG A 5 8.28 -0.80 33.79
C ARG A 5 8.67 -0.75 32.31
N ARG A 6 7.78 -1.20 31.41
CA ARG A 6 7.89 -0.87 29.99
C ARG A 6 7.92 0.65 29.90
N ALA A 7 9.05 1.22 29.47
CA ALA A 7 9.17 2.63 29.20
C ALA A 7 8.03 3.01 28.24
N ALA A 8 7.16 3.92 28.69
CA ALA A 8 6.09 4.44 27.85
C ALA A 8 6.72 4.98 26.56
N PHE A 9 6.20 4.54 25.41
CA PHE A 9 6.72 4.90 24.10
C PHE A 9 6.66 6.42 23.96
N ALA A 10 7.79 7.13 24.14
CA ALA A 10 7.84 8.57 24.00
C ALA A 10 7.61 8.90 22.51
N PRO A 11 6.49 9.54 22.14
CA PRO A 11 6.09 9.69 20.74
C PRO A 11 6.95 10.71 20.00
N THR A 12 7.71 11.54 20.71
CA THR A 12 8.51 12.63 20.13
C THR A 12 10.00 12.32 20.29
N ARG A 13 10.73 12.27 19.17
CA ARG A 13 12.18 12.10 19.16
C ARG A 13 12.87 13.38 18.67
N PRO A 14 13.92 13.86 19.34
CA PRO A 14 14.69 14.99 18.86
C PRO A 14 15.42 14.59 17.56
N LEU A 15 15.30 15.41 16.53
CA LEU A 15 16.05 15.26 15.30
C LEU A 15 16.78 16.59 15.07
N ILE A 16 18.03 16.63 15.51
CA ILE A 16 18.87 17.82 15.40
C ILE A 16 19.45 17.82 13.98
N THR A 17 19.06 18.82 13.20
CA THR A 17 19.64 19.02 11.87
C THR A 17 21.10 19.45 11.98
N PRO A 18 21.91 19.32 10.92
CA PRO A 18 23.29 19.82 10.89
C PRO A 18 23.41 21.34 11.14
N LYS A 19 22.29 22.08 11.09
CA LYS A 19 22.19 23.51 11.40
C LYS A 19 21.85 23.80 12.88
N GLY A 20 21.77 22.77 13.72
CA GLY A 20 21.45 22.89 15.14
C GLY A 20 19.96 23.08 15.46
N VAL A 21 19.08 23.07 14.43
CA VAL A 21 17.63 23.17 14.62
C VAL A 21 17.06 21.79 14.93
N ASP A 22 16.39 21.67 16.07
CA ASP A 22 15.67 20.46 16.50
C ASP A 22 14.28 20.43 15.88
N LEU A 23 14.04 19.45 15.01
CA LEU A 23 12.77 19.28 14.29
C LEU A 23 11.71 18.52 15.10
N ARG A 24 12.04 17.98 16.29
CA ARG A 24 11.13 17.23 17.18
C ARG A 24 10.07 16.42 16.44
N ILE A 25 10.49 15.30 15.86
CA ILE A 25 9.58 14.49 15.05
C ILE A 25 8.70 13.66 15.97
N ARG A 26 7.38 13.85 15.82
CA ARG A 26 6.38 12.98 16.43
C ARG A 26 6.16 11.78 15.53
N LEU A 27 6.59 10.60 15.98
CA LEU A 27 6.28 9.35 15.30
C LEU A 27 4.77 9.08 15.40
N ALA A 28 4.18 8.66 14.28
CA ALA A 28 2.80 8.20 14.26
C ALA A 28 2.65 6.97 15.17
N ASP A 29 1.50 6.88 15.82
CA ASP A 29 1.17 5.75 16.68
C ASP A 29 1.17 4.43 15.89
N ALA A 30 1.39 3.31 16.58
CA ALA A 30 1.38 1.99 15.95
C ALA A 30 0.05 1.72 15.22
N GLY A 31 -1.08 2.18 15.78
CA GLY A 31 -2.39 2.08 15.14
C GLY A 31 -2.48 2.86 13.83
N THR A 32 -1.93 4.07 13.77
CA THR A 32 -1.94 4.91 12.55
C THR A 32 -1.14 4.27 11.42
N ARG A 33 -0.01 3.64 11.74
CA ARG A 33 0.81 2.94 10.73
C ARG A 33 0.11 1.68 10.23
N ALA A 34 -0.53 0.93 11.12
CA ALA A 34 -1.32 -0.25 10.75
C ALA A 34 -2.52 0.12 9.88
N SER A 35 -3.25 1.21 10.20
CA SER A 35 -4.39 1.65 9.40
C SER A 35 -3.98 2.16 8.02
N ALA A 36 -2.84 2.86 7.91
CA ALA A 36 -2.31 3.30 6.61
C ALA A 36 -1.98 2.09 5.73
N PHE A 37 -1.26 1.10 6.27
CA PHE A 37 -0.98 -0.14 5.55
C PHE A 37 -2.25 -0.90 5.15
N LEU A 38 -3.25 -0.99 6.04
CA LEU A 38 -4.52 -1.65 5.72
C LEU A 38 -5.27 -0.92 4.60
N LEU A 39 -5.27 0.41 4.58
CA LEU A 39 -5.87 1.17 3.50
C LEU A 39 -5.20 0.86 2.16
N ASP A 40 -3.87 0.83 2.12
CA ASP A 40 -3.13 0.47 0.91
C ASP A 40 -3.49 -0.92 0.40
N VAL A 41 -3.57 -1.91 1.30
CA VAL A 41 -3.98 -3.27 0.97
C VAL A 41 -5.40 -3.30 0.40
N VAL A 42 -6.34 -2.59 1.04
CA VAL A 42 -7.74 -2.51 0.60
C VAL A 42 -7.85 -1.86 -0.79
N ILE A 43 -7.10 -0.78 -1.04
CA ILE A 43 -7.13 -0.08 -2.32
C ILE A 43 -6.56 -0.95 -3.44
N ILE A 44 -5.40 -1.60 -3.22
CA ILE A 44 -4.80 -2.51 -4.20
C ILE A 44 -5.73 -3.69 -4.48
N ALA A 45 -6.28 -4.32 -3.42
CA ALA A 45 -7.17 -5.46 -3.57
C ALA A 45 -8.45 -5.11 -4.32
N THR A 46 -9.11 -4.01 -3.94
CA THR A 46 -10.36 -3.56 -4.58
C THR A 46 -10.12 -3.21 -6.05
N THR A 47 -9.03 -2.50 -6.34
CA THR A 47 -8.68 -2.14 -7.73
C THR A 47 -8.36 -3.38 -8.57
N ALA A 48 -7.64 -4.36 -8.01
CA ALA A 48 -7.34 -5.62 -8.72
C ALA A 48 -8.61 -6.41 -9.03
N VAL A 49 -9.58 -6.45 -8.10
CA VAL A 49 -10.88 -7.08 -8.32
C VAL A 49 -11.63 -6.37 -9.44
N LEU A 50 -11.69 -5.03 -9.45
CA LEU A 50 -12.35 -4.26 -10.50
C LEU A 50 -11.74 -4.50 -11.88
N ILE A 51 -10.41 -4.48 -12.00
CA ILE A 51 -9.70 -4.77 -13.26
C ILE A 51 -10.05 -6.19 -13.75
N THR A 52 -10.10 -7.16 -12.84
CA THR A 52 -10.43 -8.54 -13.17
C THR A 52 -11.87 -8.67 -13.64
N ILE A 53 -12.82 -8.01 -12.98
CA ILE A 53 -14.22 -7.97 -13.40
C ILE A 53 -14.35 -7.39 -14.81
N VAL A 54 -13.69 -6.26 -15.09
CA VAL A 54 -13.69 -5.62 -16.42
C VAL A 54 -13.13 -6.57 -17.48
N ALA A 55 -12.02 -7.26 -17.19
CA ALA A 55 -11.44 -8.24 -18.10
C ALA A 55 -12.42 -9.40 -18.39
N LEU A 56 -13.12 -9.91 -17.38
CA LEU A 56 -14.13 -10.97 -17.54
C LEU A 56 -15.30 -10.53 -18.44
N PHE A 57 -15.74 -9.26 -18.32
CA PHE A 57 -16.74 -8.71 -19.24
C PHE A 57 -16.19 -8.55 -20.66
N GLY A 58 -14.95 -8.11 -20.81
CA GLY A 58 -14.27 -8.02 -22.11
C GLY A 58 -14.18 -9.36 -22.84
N LEU A 59 -14.00 -10.47 -22.10
CA LEU A 59 -13.98 -11.81 -22.66
C LEU A 59 -15.30 -12.18 -23.37
N ARG A 60 -16.44 -11.74 -22.84
CA ARG A 60 -17.75 -11.97 -23.47
C ARG A 60 -17.90 -11.21 -24.79
N GLY A 61 -17.22 -10.08 -24.96
CA GLY A 61 -17.30 -9.25 -26.16
C GLY A 61 -16.37 -9.69 -27.29
N ILE A 62 -15.19 -10.24 -26.97
CA ILE A 62 -14.14 -10.54 -27.96
C ILE A 62 -14.16 -12.04 -28.37
N GLY A 63 -14.82 -12.90 -27.60
CA GLY A 63 -14.85 -14.34 -27.84
C GLY A 63 -13.52 -15.05 -27.51
N PHE A 64 -13.49 -16.38 -27.66
CA PHE A 64 -12.34 -17.20 -27.25
C PHE A 64 -11.03 -16.90 -28.01
N GLY A 65 -11.10 -16.30 -29.21
CA GLY A 65 -9.93 -15.86 -29.96
C GLY A 65 -9.19 -14.67 -29.33
N GLY A 66 -9.86 -13.89 -28.49
CA GLY A 66 -9.29 -12.74 -27.78
C GLY A 66 -8.66 -13.07 -26.42
N LEU A 67 -8.71 -14.33 -25.98
CA LEU A 67 -8.25 -14.74 -24.64
C LEU A 67 -6.78 -14.41 -24.40
N GLN A 68 -5.93 -14.75 -25.37
CA GLN A 68 -4.49 -14.62 -25.24
C GLN A 68 -4.04 -13.15 -25.10
N PRO A 69 -4.43 -12.22 -25.99
CA PRO A 69 -4.07 -10.81 -25.82
C PRO A 69 -4.72 -10.17 -24.58
N LEU A 70 -5.97 -10.53 -24.25
CA LEU A 70 -6.64 -10.04 -23.05
C LEU A 70 -5.91 -10.45 -21.77
N PHE A 71 -5.41 -11.70 -21.72
CA PHE A 71 -4.66 -12.21 -20.58
C PHE A 71 -3.31 -11.50 -20.41
N VAL A 72 -2.61 -11.22 -21.52
CA VAL A 72 -1.36 -10.43 -21.49
C VAL A 72 -1.60 -9.04 -20.94
N VAL A 73 -2.62 -8.33 -21.44
CA VAL A 73 -2.98 -6.98 -20.94
C VAL A 73 -3.36 -7.03 -19.46
N TRP A 74 -4.14 -8.02 -19.05
CA TRP A 74 -4.54 -8.20 -17.65
C TRP A 74 -3.34 -8.43 -16.72
N ILE A 75 -2.37 -9.27 -17.12
CA ILE A 75 -1.14 -9.48 -16.35
C ILE A 75 -0.36 -8.17 -16.19
N ILE A 76 -0.17 -7.41 -17.29
CA ILE A 76 0.58 -6.15 -17.25
C ILE A 76 -0.10 -5.15 -16.33
N LEU A 77 -1.44 -5.03 -16.40
CA LEU A 77 -2.20 -4.13 -15.53
C LEU A 77 -2.09 -4.52 -14.06
N ILE A 78 -2.22 -5.80 -13.74
CA ILE A 78 -2.10 -6.30 -12.36
C ILE A 78 -0.67 -6.16 -11.84
N PHE A 79 0.34 -6.37 -12.70
CA PHE A 79 1.73 -6.14 -12.37
C PHE A 79 1.96 -4.66 -12.04
N LEU A 80 1.51 -3.76 -12.91
CA LEU A 80 1.68 -2.33 -12.71
C LEU A 80 0.96 -1.85 -11.45
N LEU A 81 -0.27 -2.29 -11.22
CA LEU A 81 -1.03 -1.93 -10.02
C LEU A 81 -0.27 -2.28 -8.73
N ARG A 82 0.31 -3.49 -8.64
CA ARG A 82 1.01 -3.91 -7.42
C ARG A 82 2.35 -3.23 -7.22
N ASN A 83 3.07 -2.92 -8.30
CA ASN A 83 4.43 -2.39 -8.22
C ASN A 83 4.49 -0.86 -8.27
N ALA A 84 3.57 -0.20 -8.99
CA ALA A 84 3.57 1.25 -9.16
C ALA A 84 2.75 1.98 -8.08
N TYR A 85 1.81 1.31 -7.39
CA TYR A 85 0.99 1.95 -6.35
C TYR A 85 1.85 2.60 -5.25
N PHE A 86 2.88 1.90 -4.77
CA PHE A 86 3.82 2.41 -3.75
C PHE A 86 4.85 3.42 -4.28
N ILE A 87 4.83 3.76 -5.57
CA ILE A 87 5.65 4.85 -6.10
C ILE A 87 4.91 6.19 -5.95
N ALA A 88 3.58 6.16 -5.96
CA ALA A 88 2.75 7.34 -5.80
C ALA A 88 2.56 7.77 -4.33
N PHE A 89 2.84 6.88 -3.37
CA PHE A 89 2.69 7.07 -1.92
C PHE A 89 3.98 6.73 -1.19
#